data_AF-A0A485LBG2-F1
#
_entry.id   AF-A0A485LBG2-F1
#
_cell.length_a   1.000
_cell.length_b   1.000
_cell.length_c   1.000
_cell.angle_alpha   90.00
_cell.angle_beta   90.00
_cell.angle_gamma   90.00
#
_symmetry.space_group_name_H-M   'P 1'
#
loop_
_entity.id
_entity.type
_entity.pdbx_description
1 polymer ?
#
loop_
_entity_poly.entity_id
_entity_poly.type
_entity_poly.pdbx_seq_one_letter_code
_entity_poly.pdbx_strand_id
1 'polypeptide(L)'
;MPDVSVIRMRHYENQNDHAAMVCLHTVALCLSASMTLVACATVFKWPSVCHTPTHGTLCMVFLSLGLWSLCKLGVIFTSHVVSPRGLKSTRHTSLLYWTAAADVCFNATSLWCILATYEFQCFVWRRRTTRTRVMTWYSLVVHAIGLAYLVAIAVLDANTPPRPPTTPRPPNATRGPGSRQWKPTPPLILTEECFWVIYAIRWVAVFYPCVLGVAFAMARDVGHRARSVHFFVALLVLLNLPYLVIEPLFDFDVLSKQDHLLVYSLAKCATYFSGVGMVNILGVYLDDFDGHYSPPTPKSSSVTRRSTDLAFMVFQSDRGSSVTMVTTRR
;
A
#
# COMPACT_ATOMS: atom_id res chain seq x y z
N MET A 1 -4.98 22.57 30.96
CA MET A 1 -4.51 22.76 29.57
C MET A 1 -3.59 21.58 29.28
N PRO A 2 -3.94 20.67 28.36
CA PRO A 2 -3.10 19.52 28.09
C PRO A 2 -1.77 20.00 27.51
N ASP A 3 -0.69 19.54 28.13
CA ASP A 3 0.68 19.89 27.77
C ASP A 3 0.95 19.58 26.30
N VAL A 4 1.42 20.62 25.61
CA VAL A 4 1.92 20.62 24.22
C VAL A 4 3.12 19.66 24.02
N SER A 5 3.54 18.95 25.08
CA SER A 5 4.59 17.92 25.05
C SER A 5 4.17 16.62 24.38
N VAL A 6 2.87 16.36 24.14
CA VAL A 6 2.39 15.17 23.43
C VAL A 6 2.51 15.33 21.90
N ILE A 7 2.75 16.55 21.40
CA ILE A 7 3.08 16.85 19.99
C ILE A 7 4.58 16.59 19.73
N ARG A 8 5.14 15.56 20.37
CA ARG A 8 6.55 15.20 20.24
C ARG A 8 6.70 14.22 19.07
N MET A 9 6.81 14.82 17.89
CA MET A 9 7.60 14.30 16.77
C MET A 9 7.14 12.96 16.16
N ARG A 10 5.99 12.98 15.47
CA ARG A 10 5.85 12.10 14.28
C ARG A 10 6.82 12.50 13.17
N HIS A 11 7.26 13.75 13.18
CA HIS A 11 8.25 14.33 12.26
C HIS A 11 9.67 13.74 12.28
N TYR A 12 9.87 12.68 13.06
CA TYR A 12 11.09 11.88 13.12
C TYR A 12 11.00 10.55 12.37
N GLU A 13 9.86 10.24 11.72
CA GLU A 13 9.68 9.01 10.92
C GLU A 13 10.77 8.81 9.87
N ASN A 14 11.42 9.89 9.39
CA ASN A 14 12.49 9.85 8.39
C ASN A 14 13.89 10.20 8.96
N GLN A 15 14.06 10.29 10.29
CA GLN A 15 15.34 10.66 10.90
C GLN A 15 15.84 9.70 11.98
N ASN A 16 14.95 8.90 12.58
CA ASN A 16 15.31 7.88 13.57
C ASN A 16 15.29 6.47 12.97
N ASP A 17 16.10 6.24 11.94
CA ASP A 17 16.36 4.89 11.44
C ASP A 17 17.76 4.45 11.86
N HIS A 18 17.88 3.19 12.28
CA HIS A 18 19.18 2.62 12.54
C HIS A 18 19.96 2.60 11.21
N ALA A 19 21.14 3.23 11.16
CA ALA A 19 21.87 3.42 9.89
C ALA A 19 22.13 2.11 9.13
N ALA A 20 22.34 1.00 9.85
CA ALA A 20 22.48 -0.34 9.28
C ALA A 20 21.23 -0.86 8.53
N MET A 21 20.04 -0.36 8.86
CA MET A 21 18.77 -0.83 8.29
C MET A 21 18.41 -0.12 6.97
N VAL A 22 19.05 1.00 6.64
CA VAL A 22 18.77 1.77 5.42
C VAL A 22 18.95 0.93 4.15
N CYS A 23 20.00 0.11 4.10
CA CYS A 23 20.23 -0.81 2.98
C CYS A 23 19.08 -1.81 2.85
N LEU A 24 18.67 -2.45 3.96
CA LEU A 24 17.58 -3.40 3.98
C LEU A 24 16.24 -2.77 3.58
N HIS A 25 15.94 -1.55 4.05
CA HIS A 25 14.75 -0.80 3.65
C HIS A 25 14.74 -0.51 2.16
N THR A 26 15.88 -0.11 1.61
CA THR A 26 16.02 0.16 0.18
C THR A 26 15.77 -1.11 -0.64
N VAL A 27 16.36 -2.23 -0.25
CA VAL A 27 16.15 -3.52 -0.91
C VAL A 27 14.67 -3.95 -0.81
N ALA A 28 14.08 -3.87 0.38
CA ALA A 28 12.68 -4.22 0.61
C ALA A 28 11.73 -3.39 -0.28
N LEU A 29 11.93 -2.07 -0.33
CA LEU A 29 11.14 -1.17 -1.17
C LEU A 29 11.35 -1.41 -2.66
N CYS A 30 12.58 -1.67 -3.11
CA CYS A 30 12.87 -2.01 -4.51
C CYS A 30 12.20 -3.33 -4.93
N LEU A 31 12.24 -4.34 -4.06
CA LEU A 31 11.55 -5.62 -4.27
C LEU A 31 10.04 -5.42 -4.30
N SER A 32 9.50 -4.65 -3.36
CA SER A 32 8.07 -4.32 -3.30
C SER A 32 7.61 -3.61 -4.57
N ALA A 33 8.29 -2.53 -4.96
CA ALA A 33 7.98 -1.79 -6.19
C ALA A 33 8.08 -2.67 -7.44
N SER A 34 9.18 -3.41 -7.61
CA SER A 34 9.37 -4.26 -8.80
C SER A 34 8.32 -5.37 -8.88
N MET A 35 8.07 -6.12 -7.81
CA MET A 35 7.12 -7.24 -7.84
C MET A 35 5.69 -6.76 -8.11
N THR A 36 5.25 -5.69 -7.45
CA THR A 36 3.89 -5.13 -7.66
C THR A 36 3.70 -4.60 -9.08
N LEU A 37 4.67 -3.87 -9.63
CA LEU A 37 4.61 -3.33 -11.00
C LEU A 37 4.72 -4.43 -12.06
N VAL A 38 5.57 -5.44 -11.84
CA VAL A 38 5.63 -6.63 -12.70
C VAL A 38 4.31 -7.39 -12.66
N ALA A 39 3.67 -7.53 -11.48
CA ALA A 39 2.35 -8.13 -11.39
C ALA A 39 1.30 -7.33 -12.18
N CYS A 40 1.29 -5.99 -12.08
CA CYS A 40 0.45 -5.13 -12.91
C CYS A 40 0.66 -5.36 -14.41
N ALA A 41 1.90 -5.50 -14.86
CA ALA A 41 2.22 -5.68 -16.28
C ALA A 41 1.95 -7.09 -16.82
N THR A 42 2.14 -8.13 -15.99
CA THR A 42 2.12 -9.54 -16.44
C THR A 42 0.82 -10.26 -16.13
N VAL A 43 0.22 -10.01 -14.97
CA VAL A 43 -0.99 -10.69 -14.51
C VAL A 43 -2.24 -9.96 -15.00
N PHE A 44 -2.25 -8.63 -14.91
CA PHE A 44 -3.43 -7.82 -15.19
C PHE A 44 -3.47 -7.34 -16.65
N LYS A 45 -4.12 -8.13 -17.52
CA LYS A 45 -4.37 -7.71 -18.91
C LYS A 45 -5.26 -6.46 -18.94
N TRP A 46 -4.80 -5.40 -19.62
CA TRP A 46 -5.51 -4.12 -19.70
C TRP A 46 -6.98 -4.21 -20.13
N PRO A 47 -7.36 -5.04 -21.13
CA PRO A 47 -8.77 -5.23 -21.48
C PRO A 47 -9.62 -5.76 -20.34
N SER A 48 -9.08 -6.68 -19.53
CA SER A 48 -9.76 -7.25 -18.36
C SER A 48 -9.90 -6.22 -17.23
N VAL A 49 -8.85 -5.41 -17.00
CA VAL A 49 -8.83 -4.32 -16.02
C VAL A 49 -9.92 -3.29 -16.30
N CYS A 50 -10.11 -2.92 -17.58
CA CYS A 50 -11.13 -1.94 -17.97
C CYS A 50 -12.56 -2.50 -17.93
N HIS A 51 -12.74 -3.81 -18.14
CA HIS A 51 -14.06 -4.41 -18.31
C HIS A 51 -14.60 -5.08 -17.04
N THR A 52 -13.73 -5.42 -16.09
CA THR A 52 -14.12 -6.10 -14.84
C THR A 52 -13.65 -5.30 -13.61
N PRO A 53 -14.59 -4.83 -12.75
CA PRO A 53 -14.23 -4.00 -11.60
C PRO A 53 -13.43 -4.77 -10.55
N THR A 54 -13.58 -6.09 -10.45
CA THR A 54 -12.77 -6.95 -9.57
C THR A 54 -11.29 -6.95 -9.97
N HIS A 55 -10.96 -7.21 -11.24
CA HIS A 55 -9.56 -7.13 -11.70
C HIS A 55 -9.06 -5.68 -11.72
N GLY A 56 -9.93 -4.72 -12.04
CA GLY A 56 -9.59 -3.30 -12.06
C GLY A 56 -9.16 -2.80 -10.68
N THR A 57 -9.97 -3.03 -9.65
CA THR A 57 -9.66 -2.62 -8.27
C THR A 57 -8.40 -3.30 -7.74
N LEU A 58 -8.22 -4.60 -7.97
CA LEU A 58 -6.98 -5.31 -7.62
C LEU A 58 -5.76 -4.73 -8.32
N CYS A 59 -5.81 -4.49 -9.63
CA CYS A 59 -4.72 -3.88 -10.37
C CYS A 59 -4.32 -2.51 -9.77
N MET A 60 -5.31 -1.70 -9.38
CA MET A 60 -5.07 -0.40 -8.75
C MET A 60 -4.49 -0.51 -7.33
N VAL A 61 -4.83 -1.56 -6.56
CA VAL A 61 -4.14 -1.88 -5.30
C VAL A 61 -2.65 -2.09 -5.55
N PHE A 62 -2.28 -2.96 -6.49
CA PHE A 62 -0.87 -3.23 -6.82
C PHE A 62 -0.14 -2.00 -7.36
N LEU A 63 -0.78 -1.25 -8.27
CA LEU A 63 -0.20 -0.05 -8.85
C LEU A 63 0.09 1.01 -7.79
N SER A 64 -0.89 1.30 -6.93
CA SER A 64 -0.73 2.28 -5.84
C SER A 64 0.31 1.85 -4.81
N LEU A 65 0.39 0.56 -4.49
CA LEU A 65 1.39 0.01 -3.58
C LEU A 65 2.82 0.09 -4.17
N GLY A 66 2.96 -0.14 -5.47
CA GLY A 66 4.21 0.05 -6.20
C GLY A 66 4.65 1.51 -6.23
N LEU A 67 3.73 2.43 -6.53
CA LEU A 67 3.98 3.87 -6.50
C LEU A 67 4.31 4.38 -5.10
N TRP A 68 3.65 3.87 -4.06
CA TRP A 68 4.01 4.16 -2.67
C TRP A 68 5.45 3.74 -2.37
N SER A 69 5.83 2.53 -2.78
CA SER A 69 7.19 2.01 -2.57
C SER A 69 8.24 2.90 -3.26
N LEU A 70 7.96 3.36 -4.48
CA LEU A 70 8.81 4.32 -5.21
C LEU A 70 8.89 5.69 -4.50
N CYS A 71 7.77 6.20 -3.98
CA CYS A 71 7.77 7.46 -3.25
C CYS A 71 8.61 7.35 -1.96
N LYS A 72 8.50 6.25 -1.22
CA LYS A 72 9.33 5.99 -0.02
C LYS A 72 10.82 5.83 -0.37
N LEU A 73 11.16 5.26 -1.53
CA LEU A 73 12.55 5.29 -2.02
C LEU A 73 13.03 6.73 -2.26
N GLY A 74 12.18 7.60 -2.84
CA GLY A 74 12.46 9.02 -2.98
C GLY A 74 12.71 9.73 -1.65
N VAL A 75 11.94 9.38 -0.62
CA VAL A 75 12.13 9.85 0.77
C VAL A 75 13.50 9.41 1.32
N ILE A 76 13.86 8.14 1.19
CA ILE A 76 15.17 7.61 1.66
C ILE A 76 16.31 8.29 0.90
N PHE A 77 16.18 8.44 -0.42
CA PHE A 77 17.19 9.08 -1.25
C PHE A 77 17.43 10.55 -0.86
N THR A 78 16.35 11.33 -0.71
CA THR A 78 16.44 12.75 -0.33
C THR A 78 16.95 12.95 1.10
N SER A 79 16.59 12.07 2.04
CA SER A 79 17.03 12.14 3.43
C SER A 79 18.48 11.72 3.64
N HIS A 80 18.99 10.71 2.93
CA HIS A 80 20.34 10.17 3.17
C HIS A 80 21.39 10.59 2.12
N VAL A 81 21.03 10.77 0.84
CA VAL A 81 22.00 11.04 -0.24
C VAL A 81 22.16 12.53 -0.53
N VAL A 82 21.08 13.31 -0.45
CA VAL A 82 21.09 14.76 -0.73
C VAL A 82 21.48 15.57 0.51
N SER A 83 21.15 15.07 1.71
CA SER A 83 21.43 15.71 3.01
C SER A 83 22.91 16.11 3.26
N PRO A 84 23.93 15.31 2.89
CA PRO A 84 25.33 15.67 3.10
C PRO A 84 25.84 16.80 2.19
N ARG A 85 25.13 17.12 1.09
CA ARG A 85 25.62 18.03 0.03
C ARG A 85 25.29 19.51 0.25
N GLY A 86 24.76 19.89 1.42
CA GLY A 86 24.63 21.30 1.83
C GLY A 86 23.41 22.08 1.31
N LEU A 87 22.54 21.50 0.47
CA LEU A 87 21.30 22.15 0.01
C LEU A 87 20.18 22.06 1.06
N LYS A 88 20.28 22.86 2.13
CA LYS A 88 19.30 22.85 3.24
C LYS A 88 17.89 23.32 2.84
N SER A 89 17.76 24.26 1.91
CA SER A 89 16.45 24.79 1.47
C SER A 89 15.69 23.78 0.61
N THR A 90 16.34 23.24 -0.43
CA THR A 90 15.78 22.22 -1.33
C THR A 90 15.41 20.93 -0.58
N ARG A 91 16.13 20.59 0.48
CA ARG A 91 15.87 19.41 1.34
C ARG A 91 14.46 19.41 1.93
N HIS A 92 14.03 20.52 2.53
CA HIS A 92 12.75 20.56 3.25
C HIS A 92 11.57 20.44 2.29
N THR A 93 11.64 21.13 1.16
CA THR A 93 10.61 21.12 0.12
C THR A 93 10.52 19.75 -0.57
N SER A 94 11.65 19.18 -1.04
CA SER A 94 11.60 17.87 -1.72
C SER A 94 11.16 16.74 -0.80
N LEU A 95 11.62 16.73 0.47
CA LEU A 95 11.21 15.71 1.44
C LEU A 95 9.71 15.80 1.74
N LEU A 96 9.16 17.01 1.85
CA LEU A 96 7.73 17.24 2.07
C LEU A 96 6.90 16.65 0.94
N TYR A 97 7.22 16.97 -0.32
CA TYR A 97 6.45 16.47 -1.47
C TYR A 97 6.58 14.95 -1.67
N TRP A 98 7.76 14.36 -1.46
CA TRP A 98 7.90 12.90 -1.51
C TRP A 98 7.10 12.20 -0.41
N THR A 99 7.07 12.78 0.79
CA THR A 99 6.27 12.25 1.91
C THR A 99 4.78 12.38 1.60
N ALA A 100 4.34 13.54 1.13
CA ALA A 100 2.95 13.77 0.73
C ALA A 100 2.50 12.80 -0.39
N ALA A 101 3.34 12.60 -1.40
CA ALA A 101 3.07 11.65 -2.48
C ALA A 101 3.00 10.19 -1.97
N ALA A 102 3.90 9.82 -1.04
CA ALA A 102 3.83 8.52 -0.39
C ALA A 102 2.52 8.35 0.38
N ASP A 103 2.11 9.35 1.17
CA ASP A 103 0.86 9.29 1.93
C ASP A 103 -0.34 9.09 1.01
N VAL A 104 -0.42 9.84 -0.10
CA VAL A 104 -1.49 9.70 -1.09
C VAL A 104 -1.52 8.31 -1.70
N CYS A 105 -0.37 7.79 -2.11
CA CYS A 105 -0.30 6.46 -2.71
C CYS A 105 -0.73 5.38 -1.72
N PHE A 106 -0.29 5.49 -0.46
CA PHE A 106 -0.69 4.53 0.57
C PHE A 106 -2.20 4.60 0.87
N ASN A 107 -2.75 5.81 0.96
CA ASN A 107 -4.17 6.01 1.17
C ASN A 107 -4.99 5.45 0.01
N ALA A 108 -4.52 5.68 -1.22
CA ALA A 108 -5.12 5.09 -2.40
C ALA A 108 -5.09 3.56 -2.32
N THR A 109 -3.98 2.94 -1.93
CA THR A 109 -3.91 1.47 -1.72
C THR A 109 -4.98 1.00 -0.75
N SER A 110 -5.15 1.71 0.37
CA SER A 110 -6.14 1.35 1.40
C SER A 110 -7.58 1.44 0.87
N LEU A 111 -7.91 2.53 0.16
CA LEU A 111 -9.22 2.69 -0.47
C LEU A 111 -9.47 1.64 -1.56
N TRP A 112 -8.46 1.35 -2.39
CA TRP A 112 -8.56 0.31 -3.40
C TRP A 112 -8.72 -1.09 -2.77
N CYS A 113 -8.10 -1.37 -1.62
CA CYS A 113 -8.31 -2.61 -0.87
C CYS A 113 -9.75 -2.75 -0.38
N ILE A 114 -10.35 -1.67 0.16
CA ILE A 114 -11.76 -1.65 0.56
C ILE A 114 -12.65 -1.92 -0.64
N LEU A 115 -12.41 -1.23 -1.77
CA LEU A 115 -13.19 -1.39 -2.99
C LEU A 115 -13.03 -2.78 -3.61
N ALA A 116 -11.82 -3.34 -3.60
CA ALA A 116 -11.57 -4.70 -4.07
C ALA A 116 -12.33 -5.73 -3.23
N THR A 117 -12.28 -5.59 -1.90
CA THR A 117 -13.02 -6.45 -0.96
C THR A 117 -14.53 -6.34 -1.20
N TYR A 118 -15.03 -5.12 -1.43
CA TYR A 118 -16.43 -4.87 -1.74
C TYR A 118 -16.86 -5.48 -3.08
N GLU A 119 -16.02 -5.41 -4.10
CA GLU A 119 -16.30 -6.04 -5.40
C GLU A 119 -16.23 -7.57 -5.32
N PHE A 120 -15.36 -8.15 -4.49
CA PHE A 120 -15.40 -9.58 -4.17
C PHE A 120 -16.71 -9.98 -3.48
N GLN A 121 -17.14 -9.19 -2.49
CA GLN A 121 -18.42 -9.40 -1.84
C GLN A 121 -19.58 -9.39 -2.85
N CYS A 122 -19.62 -8.38 -3.73
CA CYS A 122 -20.64 -8.27 -4.77
C CYS A 122 -20.55 -9.44 -5.77
N PHE A 123 -19.35 -9.86 -6.15
CA PHE A 123 -19.15 -10.99 -7.06
C PHE A 123 -19.76 -12.29 -6.50
N VAL A 124 -19.59 -12.54 -5.19
CA VAL A 124 -20.12 -13.76 -4.54
C VAL A 124 -21.62 -13.66 -4.24
N TRP A 125 -22.11 -12.55 -3.70
CA TRP A 125 -23.49 -12.45 -3.19
C TRP A 125 -24.48 -11.68 -4.08
N ARG A 126 -24.02 -10.75 -4.93
CA ARG A 126 -24.90 -9.91 -5.78
C ARG A 126 -24.24 -9.57 -7.11
N ARG A 127 -24.34 -10.47 -8.09
CA ARG A 127 -23.73 -10.31 -9.42
C ARG A 127 -24.34 -9.10 -10.15
N ARG A 128 -23.55 -8.03 -10.32
CA ARG A 128 -23.99 -6.79 -10.99
C ARG A 128 -24.10 -6.93 -12.51
N THR A 129 -25.10 -6.27 -13.08
CA THR A 129 -25.39 -6.16 -14.52
C THR A 129 -24.66 -4.99 -15.19
N THR A 130 -24.39 -3.88 -14.49
CA THR A 130 -23.72 -2.67 -15.03
C THR A 130 -22.31 -2.49 -14.46
N ARG A 131 -21.28 -2.88 -15.23
CA ARG A 131 -19.90 -2.97 -14.74
C ARG A 131 -18.98 -1.79 -15.07
N THR A 132 -19.18 -1.14 -16.22
CA THR A 132 -18.22 -0.15 -16.75
C THR A 132 -18.27 1.21 -16.08
N ARG A 133 -19.45 1.72 -15.72
CA ARG A 133 -19.57 3.05 -15.07
C ARG A 133 -19.03 3.07 -13.63
N VAL A 134 -19.02 1.92 -12.96
CA VAL A 134 -18.61 1.80 -11.56
C VAL A 134 -17.12 2.10 -11.38
N MET A 135 -16.28 1.55 -12.26
CA MET A 135 -14.82 1.76 -12.17
C MET A 135 -14.45 3.23 -12.39
N THR A 136 -15.14 3.94 -13.28
CA THR A 136 -14.94 5.39 -13.47
C THR A 136 -15.23 6.16 -12.19
N TRP A 137 -16.32 5.84 -11.49
CA TRP A 137 -16.66 6.47 -10.21
C TRP A 137 -15.64 6.15 -9.12
N TYR A 138 -15.19 4.90 -9.02
CA TYR A 138 -14.14 4.50 -8.07
C TYR A 138 -12.84 5.28 -8.31
N SER A 139 -12.38 5.31 -9.56
CA SER A 139 -11.20 6.09 -9.93
C SER A 139 -11.37 7.57 -9.62
N LEU A 140 -12.51 8.16 -9.97
CA LEU A 140 -12.78 9.58 -9.71
C LEU A 140 -12.69 9.89 -8.22
N VAL A 141 -13.37 9.12 -7.37
CA VAL A 141 -13.39 9.36 -5.91
C VAL A 141 -12.00 9.21 -5.29
N VAL A 142 -11.30 8.12 -5.59
CA VAL A 142 -9.97 7.86 -4.99
C VAL A 142 -8.96 8.93 -5.40
N HIS A 143 -8.93 9.30 -6.69
CA HIS A 143 -8.00 10.33 -7.17
C HIS A 143 -8.40 11.73 -6.71
N ALA A 144 -9.69 12.04 -6.60
CA ALA A 144 -10.15 13.33 -6.08
C ALA A 144 -9.72 13.54 -4.62
N ILE A 145 -9.82 12.51 -3.77
CA ILE A 145 -9.35 12.57 -2.38
C ILE A 145 -7.83 12.80 -2.33
N GLY A 146 -7.06 12.05 -3.13
CA GLY A 146 -5.61 12.21 -3.21
C GLY A 146 -5.18 13.59 -3.71
N LEU A 147 -5.84 14.10 -4.76
CA LEU A 147 -5.58 15.42 -5.32
C LEU A 147 -5.92 16.53 -4.31
N ALA A 148 -7.05 16.43 -3.60
CA ALA A 148 -7.43 17.40 -2.59
C ALA A 148 -6.38 17.51 -1.48
N TYR A 149 -5.81 16.37 -1.04
CA TYR A 149 -4.73 16.36 -0.05
C TYR A 149 -3.45 17.04 -0.56
N LEU A 150 -3.03 16.74 -1.80
CA LEU A 150 -1.84 17.38 -2.39
C LEU A 150 -2.03 18.88 -2.58
N VAL A 151 -3.20 19.31 -3.05
CA VAL A 151 -3.53 20.73 -3.22
C VAL A 151 -3.51 21.43 -1.86
N ALA A 152 -4.07 20.84 -0.82
CA ALA A 152 -4.03 21.42 0.52
C ALA A 152 -2.59 21.61 1.03
N ILE A 153 -1.71 20.62 0.84
CA ILE A 153 -0.29 20.73 1.19
C ILE A 153 0.41 21.83 0.38
N ALA A 154 0.20 21.86 -0.94
CA ALA A 154 0.84 22.83 -1.82
C ALA A 154 0.39 24.27 -1.51
N VAL A 155 -0.91 24.47 -1.24
CA VAL A 155 -1.45 25.78 -0.84
C VAL A 155 -0.88 26.22 0.51
N LEU A 156 -0.78 25.33 1.49
CA LEU A 156 -0.18 25.67 2.79
C LEU A 156 1.31 25.96 2.67
N ASP A 157 2.06 25.20 1.87
CA ASP A 157 3.49 25.41 1.63
C ASP A 157 3.73 26.77 0.94
N ALA A 158 2.96 27.08 -0.11
CA ALA A 158 3.05 28.36 -0.82
C ALA A 158 2.73 29.59 0.05
N ASN A 159 1.82 29.44 1.01
CA ASN A 159 1.44 30.51 1.93
C ASN A 159 2.31 30.58 3.20
N THR A 160 3.25 29.65 3.39
CA THR A 160 4.13 29.65 4.56
C THR A 160 5.35 30.54 4.26
N PRO A 161 5.58 31.63 5.00
CA PRO A 161 6.73 32.50 4.76
C PRO A 161 8.05 31.73 5.01
N PRO A 162 9.10 31.97 4.20
CA PRO A 162 10.39 31.32 4.38
C PRO A 162 10.92 31.60 5.79
N ARG A 163 11.40 30.54 6.46
CA ARG A 163 11.90 30.62 7.83
C ARG A 163 13.01 31.69 7.88
N PRO A 164 12.95 32.67 8.79
CA PRO A 164 13.98 33.69 8.87
C PRO A 164 15.34 33.02 9.08
N PRO A 165 16.41 33.48 8.40
CA PRO A 165 17.72 32.92 8.57
C PRO A 165 18.08 32.96 10.05
N THR A 166 18.52 31.82 10.57
CA THR A 166 19.01 31.67 11.93
C THR A 166 20.01 32.80 12.19
N THR A 167 19.66 33.79 12.99
CA THR A 167 20.62 34.82 13.40
C THR A 167 21.81 34.11 14.04
N PRO A 168 23.04 34.38 13.58
CA PRO A 168 24.23 33.78 14.18
C PRO A 168 24.22 34.15 15.67
N ARG A 169 24.23 33.12 16.51
CA ARG A 169 24.26 33.27 17.95
C ARG A 169 25.56 34.01 18.30
N PRO A 170 25.52 35.14 19.01
CA PRO A 170 26.75 35.75 19.49
C PRO A 170 27.47 34.73 20.39
N PRO A 171 28.80 34.60 20.27
CA PRO A 171 29.57 33.54 20.93
C PRO A 171 29.41 33.51 22.47
N ASN A 172 28.89 34.57 23.08
CA ASN A 172 28.75 34.73 24.52
C ASN A 172 27.32 34.56 25.07
N ALA A 173 26.37 34.09 24.27
CA ALA A 173 25.02 33.82 24.78
C ALA A 173 25.01 32.55 25.66
N THR A 174 25.07 32.75 26.98
CA THR A 174 24.87 31.74 28.02
C THR A 174 23.71 30.80 27.66
N ARG A 175 23.91 29.49 27.85
CA ARG A 175 22.86 28.46 27.69
C ARG A 175 21.77 28.70 28.74
N GLY A 176 20.84 29.61 28.46
CA GLY A 176 19.55 29.64 29.15
C GLY A 176 18.73 28.40 28.78
N PRO A 177 17.82 27.93 29.65
CA PRO A 177 16.96 26.75 29.43
C PRO A 177 15.86 26.97 28.38
N GLY A 178 15.99 27.98 27.52
CA GLY A 178 15.15 28.16 26.35
C GLY A 178 15.64 27.29 25.20
N SER A 179 15.43 25.98 25.29
CA SER A 179 15.48 25.12 24.10
C SER A 179 14.59 25.77 23.04
N ARG A 180 15.15 26.11 21.86
CA ARG A 180 14.41 26.69 20.74
C ARG A 180 13.13 25.86 20.54
N GLN A 181 11.99 26.41 20.94
CA GLN A 181 10.71 25.74 20.80
C GLN A 181 10.45 25.62 19.31
N TRP A 182 10.71 24.44 18.76
CA TRP A 182 10.51 24.15 17.36
C TRP A 182 9.01 24.25 17.10
N LYS A 183 8.59 25.32 16.42
CA LYS A 183 7.22 25.42 15.91
C LYS A 183 7.12 24.59 14.63
N PRO A 184 6.23 23.58 14.57
CA PRO A 184 5.95 22.85 13.35
C PRO A 184 5.46 23.83 12.27
N THR A 185 5.77 23.57 11.00
CA THR A 185 5.23 24.37 9.90
C THR A 185 3.73 24.07 9.74
N PRO A 186 2.95 24.90 9.04
CA PRO A 186 1.53 24.61 8.77
C PRO A 186 1.27 23.31 7.95
N PRO A 187 2.07 22.94 6.92
CA PRO A 187 1.85 21.73 6.11
C PRO A 187 1.98 20.41 6.88
N LEU A 188 3.11 20.16 7.56
CA LEU A 188 3.03 20.24 9.01
C LEU A 188 1.85 19.62 9.77
N ILE A 189 1.25 20.52 10.53
CA ILE A 189 0.08 20.27 11.35
C ILE A 189 -1.03 19.59 10.52
N LEU A 190 -1.21 19.98 9.25
CA LEU A 190 -2.21 19.32 8.40
C LEU A 190 -1.96 17.81 8.23
N THR A 191 -0.71 17.38 8.01
CA THR A 191 -0.44 15.93 7.88
C THR A 191 -0.67 15.19 9.20
N GLU A 192 -0.41 15.83 10.34
CA GLU A 192 -0.70 15.28 11.66
C GLU A 192 -2.21 15.13 11.91
N GLU A 193 -3.01 16.12 11.53
CA GLU A 193 -4.47 16.05 11.65
C GLU A 193 -5.07 15.02 10.68
N CYS A 194 -4.61 15.02 9.42
CA CYS A 194 -5.06 14.05 8.42
C CYS A 194 -4.65 12.61 8.76
N PHE A 195 -3.61 12.41 9.57
CA PHE A 195 -3.17 11.08 9.96
C PHE A 195 -4.30 10.25 10.56
N TRP A 196 -5.13 10.82 11.44
CA TRP A 196 -6.18 10.06 12.11
C TRP A 196 -7.22 9.51 11.15
N VAL A 197 -7.59 10.32 10.15
CA VAL A 197 -8.49 9.92 9.08
C VAL A 197 -7.85 8.80 8.26
N ILE A 198 -6.58 8.95 7.91
CA ILE A 198 -5.79 7.95 7.17
C ILE A 198 -5.70 6.63 7.94
N TYR A 199 -5.39 6.73 9.23
CA TYR A 199 -5.25 5.59 10.13
C TYR A 199 -6.57 4.84 10.27
N ALA A 200 -7.69 5.56 10.41
CA ALA A 200 -9.02 4.96 10.43
C ALA A 200 -9.36 4.25 9.11
N ILE A 201 -9.07 4.87 7.95
CA ILE A 201 -9.27 4.23 6.64
C ILE A 201 -8.48 2.92 6.54
N ARG A 202 -7.24 2.89 7.05
CA ARG A 202 -6.40 1.69 7.05
C ARG A 202 -6.95 0.58 7.94
N TRP A 203 -7.47 0.92 9.12
CA TRP A 203 -8.16 -0.05 9.96
C TRP A 203 -9.34 -0.68 9.22
N VAL A 204 -10.15 0.13 8.54
CA VAL A 204 -11.26 -0.38 7.73
C VAL A 204 -10.76 -1.27 6.59
N ALA A 205 -9.68 -0.88 5.91
CA ALA A 205 -9.09 -1.63 4.80
C ALA A 205 -8.57 -3.03 5.20
N VAL A 206 -8.21 -3.23 6.46
CA VAL A 206 -7.78 -4.54 6.99
C VAL A 206 -8.95 -5.29 7.63
N PHE A 207 -9.72 -4.61 8.48
CA PHE A 207 -10.82 -5.23 9.24
C PHE A 207 -11.94 -5.74 8.33
N TYR A 208 -12.28 -4.99 7.28
CA TYR A 208 -13.35 -5.36 6.37
C TYR A 208 -13.08 -6.71 5.65
N PRO A 209 -11.92 -6.94 5.00
CA PRO A 209 -11.58 -8.26 4.48
C PRO A 209 -11.56 -9.37 5.52
N CYS A 210 -11.16 -9.07 6.77
CA CYS A 210 -11.18 -10.06 7.86
C CYS A 210 -12.61 -10.51 8.18
N VAL A 211 -13.53 -9.56 8.36
CA VAL A 211 -14.94 -9.84 8.63
C VAL A 211 -15.55 -10.62 7.47
N LEU A 212 -15.24 -10.22 6.22
CA LEU A 212 -15.73 -10.91 5.04
C LEU A 212 -15.19 -12.35 4.95
N GLY A 213 -13.91 -12.56 5.28
CA GLY A 213 -13.30 -13.88 5.34
C GLY A 213 -13.94 -14.79 6.38
N VAL A 214 -14.25 -14.26 7.57
CA VAL A 214 -14.99 -15.01 8.62
C VAL A 214 -16.41 -15.34 8.14
N ALA A 215 -17.11 -14.39 7.50
CA ALA A 215 -18.43 -14.64 6.94
C ALA A 215 -18.41 -15.74 5.88
N PHE A 216 -17.39 -15.79 5.01
CA PHE A 216 -17.20 -16.88 4.05
C PHE A 216 -16.85 -18.21 4.71
N ALA A 217 -16.09 -18.21 5.80
CA ALA A 217 -15.77 -19.43 6.56
C ALA A 217 -17.00 -20.03 7.26
N MET A 218 -17.94 -19.18 7.69
CA MET A 218 -19.19 -19.62 8.32
C MET A 218 -20.23 -20.13 7.31
N ALA A 219 -20.10 -19.75 6.03
CA ALA A 219 -20.97 -20.26 4.97
C ALA A 219 -20.60 -21.74 4.66
N ARG A 220 -21.52 -22.66 4.94
CA ARG A 220 -21.30 -24.13 4.90
C ARG A 220 -20.93 -24.73 3.54
N ASP A 221 -21.03 -23.99 2.43
CA ASP A 221 -20.84 -24.51 1.07
C ASP A 221 -19.40 -24.43 0.54
N VAL A 222 -18.42 -24.05 1.36
CA VAL A 222 -17.07 -23.70 0.90
C VAL A 222 -15.94 -24.58 1.46
N GLY A 223 -16.26 -25.82 1.86
CA GLY A 223 -15.40 -26.72 2.66
C GLY A 223 -13.94 -26.92 2.20
N HIS A 224 -13.62 -26.77 0.90
CA HIS A 224 -12.24 -26.81 0.41
C HIS A 224 -11.54 -25.44 0.30
N ARG A 225 -12.26 -24.32 0.26
CA ARG A 225 -11.67 -22.96 0.11
C ARG A 225 -11.42 -22.26 1.44
N ALA A 226 -11.90 -22.81 2.55
CA ALA A 226 -11.70 -22.20 3.87
C ALA A 226 -10.21 -21.99 4.17
N ARG A 227 -9.34 -22.99 3.94
CA ARG A 227 -7.92 -22.88 4.31
C ARG A 227 -7.17 -21.75 3.60
N SER A 228 -7.41 -21.57 2.30
CA SER A 228 -6.80 -20.48 1.51
C SER A 228 -7.31 -19.12 1.93
N VAL A 229 -8.62 -18.98 2.17
CA VAL A 229 -9.21 -17.73 2.68
C VAL A 229 -8.66 -17.37 4.07
N HIS A 230 -8.51 -18.33 4.99
CA HIS A 230 -7.90 -18.09 6.29
C HIS A 230 -6.43 -17.69 6.16
N PHE A 231 -5.68 -18.34 5.27
CA PHE A 231 -4.28 -17.99 5.01
C PHE A 231 -4.15 -16.58 4.41
N PHE A 232 -5.00 -16.24 3.43
CA PHE A 232 -5.10 -14.91 2.86
C PHE A 232 -5.35 -13.84 3.93
N VAL A 233 -6.37 -14.04 4.77
CA VAL A 233 -6.74 -13.09 5.83
C VAL A 233 -5.63 -12.97 6.86
N ALA A 234 -5.05 -14.10 7.30
CA ALA A 234 -3.95 -14.11 8.25
C ALA A 234 -2.74 -13.35 7.71
N LEU A 235 -2.38 -13.55 6.44
CA LEU A 235 -1.24 -12.88 5.83
C LEU A 235 -1.52 -11.38 5.62
N LEU A 236 -2.74 -11.01 5.23
CA LEU A 236 -3.16 -9.60 5.15
C LEU A 236 -3.04 -8.89 6.51
N VAL A 237 -3.51 -9.51 7.59
CA VAL A 237 -3.38 -8.97 8.96
C VAL A 237 -1.91 -8.88 9.34
N LEU A 238 -1.14 -9.94 9.11
CA LEU A 238 0.29 -9.99 9.46
C LEU A 238 1.10 -8.90 8.75
N LEU A 239 0.84 -8.64 7.46
CA LEU A 239 1.53 -7.61 6.69
C LEU A 239 1.19 -6.18 7.16
N ASN A 240 0.01 -5.97 7.74
CA ASN A 240 -0.45 -4.66 8.20
C ASN A 240 -0.23 -4.43 9.70
N LEU A 241 0.01 -5.48 10.49
CA LEU A 241 0.24 -5.40 11.94
C LEU A 241 1.39 -4.44 12.31
N PRO A 242 2.55 -4.43 11.63
CA PRO A 242 3.64 -3.51 11.97
C PRO A 242 3.20 -2.04 11.92
N TYR A 243 2.44 -1.68 10.89
CA TYR A 243 1.93 -0.32 10.73
C TYR A 243 0.74 -0.01 11.65
N LEU A 244 -0.21 -0.95 11.82
CA LEU A 244 -1.45 -0.68 12.56
C LEU A 244 -1.27 -0.70 14.08
N VAL A 245 -0.33 -1.48 14.58
CA VAL A 245 -0.17 -1.73 16.02
C VAL A 245 1.21 -1.31 16.49
N ILE A 246 2.27 -1.81 15.86
CA ILE A 246 3.64 -1.62 16.34
C ILE A 246 4.07 -0.16 16.24
N GLU A 247 3.92 0.47 15.07
CA GLU A 247 4.28 1.88 14.88
C GLU A 247 3.50 2.83 15.83
N PRO A 248 2.17 2.71 16.00
CA PRO A 248 1.42 3.52 16.97
C PRO A 248 1.85 3.32 18.43
N LEU A 249 2.27 2.12 18.85
CA LEU A 249 2.82 1.90 20.21
C LEU A 249 4.02 2.81 20.49
N PHE A 250 4.86 3.06 19.47
CA PHE A 250 5.96 4.02 19.58
C PHE A 250 5.51 5.48 19.50
N ASP A 251 4.44 5.78 18.78
CA ASP A 251 3.90 7.14 18.65
C ASP A 251 3.12 7.58 19.90
N PHE A 252 2.49 6.64 20.61
CA PHE A 252 1.81 6.89 21.89
C PHE A 252 2.77 6.88 23.10
N ASP A 253 4.08 6.80 22.86
CA ASP A 253 5.12 6.74 23.89
C ASP A 253 4.94 5.55 24.86
N VAL A 254 4.23 4.49 24.42
CA VAL A 254 4.12 3.21 25.16
C VAL A 254 5.44 2.44 25.06
N LEU A 255 6.12 2.55 23.90
CA LEU A 255 7.47 2.05 23.67
C LEU A 255 8.40 3.21 23.36
N SER A 256 9.55 3.26 24.05
CA SER A 256 10.59 4.26 23.79
C SER A 256 11.30 3.99 22.46
N LYS A 257 11.26 4.97 21.54
CA LYS A 257 12.00 4.93 20.27
C LYS A 257 13.52 4.92 20.46
N GLN A 258 14.01 5.46 21.58
CA GLN A 258 15.44 5.53 21.88
C GLN A 258 15.99 4.17 22.30
N ASP A 259 15.22 3.42 23.10
CA ASP A 259 15.65 2.13 23.64
C ASP A 259 15.40 0.97 22.67
N HIS A 260 14.43 1.12 21.76
CA HIS A 260 13.99 0.06 20.85
C HIS A 260 14.02 0.47 19.38
N LEU A 261 15.01 1.31 18.99
CA LEU A 261 15.20 1.79 17.63
C LEU A 261 15.25 0.65 16.59
N LEU A 262 15.92 -0.46 16.92
CA LEU A 262 16.04 -1.61 16.02
C LEU A 262 14.68 -2.31 15.79
N VAL A 263 13.84 -2.43 16.82
CA VAL A 263 12.50 -3.01 16.70
C VAL A 263 11.62 -2.12 15.83
N TYR A 264 11.69 -0.80 16.04
CA TYR A 264 11.00 0.18 15.21
C TYR A 264 11.44 0.11 13.73
N SER A 265 12.75 0.03 13.46
CA SER A 265 13.26 -0.15 12.09
C SER A 265 12.86 -1.50 11.50
N LEU A 266 12.85 -2.59 12.26
CA LEU A 266 12.37 -3.89 11.77
C LEU A 266 10.88 -3.86 11.41
N ALA A 267 10.06 -3.20 12.22
CA ALA A 267 8.63 -3.01 11.95
C ALA A 267 8.42 -2.28 10.62
N LYS A 268 9.14 -1.18 10.38
CA LYS A 268 9.13 -0.49 9.08
C LYS A 268 9.58 -1.39 7.94
N CYS A 269 10.64 -2.17 8.14
CA CYS A 269 11.13 -3.11 7.15
C CYS A 269 10.02 -4.09 6.71
N ALA A 270 9.29 -4.64 7.68
CA ALA A 270 8.15 -5.51 7.43
C ALA A 270 7.05 -4.78 6.64
N THR A 271 6.73 -3.52 6.99
CA THR A 271 5.79 -2.69 6.23
C THR A 271 6.26 -2.48 4.78
N TYR A 272 7.56 -2.30 4.55
CA TYR A 272 8.13 -2.16 3.20
C TYR A 272 8.07 -3.45 2.37
N PHE A 273 8.02 -4.62 3.00
CA PHE A 273 7.79 -5.89 2.31
C PHE A 273 6.31 -6.16 1.96
N SER A 274 5.40 -5.24 2.28
CA SER A 274 3.96 -5.39 1.99
C SER A 274 3.67 -5.72 0.52
N GLY A 275 4.36 -5.10 -0.44
CA GLY A 275 4.18 -5.42 -1.88
C GLY A 275 4.60 -6.83 -2.24
N VAL A 276 5.72 -7.32 -1.68
CA VAL A 276 6.16 -8.71 -1.85
C VAL A 276 5.11 -9.67 -1.29
N GLY A 277 4.64 -9.39 -0.07
CA GLY A 277 3.60 -10.19 0.58
C GLY A 277 2.30 -10.23 -0.25
N MET A 278 1.82 -9.08 -0.72
CA MET A 278 0.60 -8.98 -1.55
C MET A 278 0.72 -9.71 -2.88
N VAL A 279 1.89 -9.71 -3.53
CA VAL A 279 2.10 -10.46 -4.77
C VAL A 279 2.13 -11.96 -4.52
N ASN A 280 2.72 -12.42 -3.42
CA ASN A 280 2.66 -13.84 -3.04
C ASN A 280 1.23 -14.28 -2.74
N ILE A 281 0.45 -13.43 -2.06
CA ILE A 281 -0.99 -13.67 -1.86
C ILE A 281 -1.72 -13.80 -3.19
N LEU A 282 -1.45 -12.91 -4.14
CA LEU A 282 -2.02 -12.98 -5.48
C LEU A 282 -1.65 -14.29 -6.18
N GLY A 283 -0.40 -14.75 -6.04
CA GLY A 283 0.05 -16.04 -6.58
C GLY A 283 -0.76 -17.22 -6.04
N VAL A 284 -0.95 -17.29 -4.72
CA VAL A 284 -1.79 -18.34 -4.08
C VAL A 284 -3.24 -18.25 -4.56
N TYR A 285 -3.77 -17.04 -4.67
CA TYR A 285 -5.14 -16.83 -5.19
C TYR A 285 -5.29 -17.30 -6.63
N LEU A 286 -4.31 -17.05 -7.50
CA LEU A 286 -4.34 -17.47 -8.90
C LEU A 286 -4.19 -18.98 -9.06
N ASP A 287 -3.35 -19.63 -8.25
CA ASP A 287 -3.17 -21.09 -8.27
C ASP A 287 -4.48 -21.81 -7.90
N ASP A 288 -5.18 -21.33 -6.86
CA ASP A 288 -6.50 -21.82 -6.48
C ASP A 288 -7.57 -21.54 -7.56
N PHE A 289 -7.47 -20.41 -8.27
CA PHE A 289 -8.38 -20.06 -9.36
C PHE A 289 -8.15 -20.96 -10.58
N ASP A 290 -6.91 -21.16 -10.99
CA ASP A 290 -6.54 -22.02 -12.12
C ASP A 290 -6.88 -23.49 -11.85
N GLY A 291 -6.70 -23.98 -10.61
CA GLY A 291 -7.15 -25.32 -10.21
C GLY A 291 -8.67 -25.52 -10.30
N HIS A 292 -9.46 -24.45 -10.19
CA HIS A 292 -10.93 -24.52 -10.22
C HIS A 292 -11.54 -24.36 -11.62
N TYR A 293 -10.88 -23.59 -12.49
CA TYR A 293 -11.37 -23.28 -13.83
C TYR A 293 -10.61 -23.99 -14.95
N SER A 294 -9.50 -24.66 -14.65
CA SER A 294 -8.90 -25.62 -15.59
C SER A 294 -9.90 -26.75 -15.85
N PRO A 295 -10.07 -27.20 -17.11
CA PRO A 295 -10.95 -28.32 -17.40
C PRO A 295 -10.39 -29.52 -16.62
N PRO A 296 -11.23 -30.38 -16.03
CA PRO A 296 -10.74 -31.59 -15.39
C PRO A 296 -9.85 -32.32 -16.40
N THR A 297 -8.57 -32.46 -16.07
CA THR A 297 -7.65 -33.24 -16.88
C THR A 297 -8.22 -34.66 -16.94
N PRO A 298 -8.42 -35.23 -18.14
CA PRO A 298 -9.04 -36.54 -18.27
C PRO A 298 -8.03 -37.60 -17.83
N LYS A 299 -8.00 -37.92 -16.54
CA LYS A 299 -7.27 -39.06 -15.99
C LYS A 299 -8.11 -39.77 -14.92
N SER A 300 -9.19 -40.39 -15.39
CA SER A 300 -9.77 -41.60 -14.78
C SER A 300 -10.70 -42.32 -15.76
N SER A 301 -10.22 -42.58 -16.98
CA SER A 301 -10.61 -43.77 -17.73
C SER A 301 -9.60 -44.00 -18.85
N SER A 302 -9.12 -45.24 -18.89
CA SER A 302 -8.07 -45.74 -19.75
C SER A 302 -8.48 -45.78 -21.23
N VAL A 303 -7.46 -45.75 -22.09
CA VAL A 303 -7.38 -46.30 -23.46
C VAL A 303 -7.47 -45.28 -24.63
N THR A 304 -6.27 -44.93 -25.12
CA THR A 304 -5.82 -44.79 -26.53
C THR A 304 -5.13 -43.46 -26.88
N ARG A 305 -3.82 -43.60 -27.17
CA ARG A 305 -2.86 -42.69 -27.84
C ARG A 305 -3.43 -41.46 -28.57
N ARG A 306 -2.98 -40.26 -28.19
CA ARG A 306 -2.14 -39.38 -29.04
C ARG A 306 -1.47 -38.27 -28.24
N SER A 307 -0.28 -37.91 -28.72
CA SER A 307 0.70 -36.95 -28.21
C SER A 307 0.16 -35.53 -28.01
N THR A 308 0.72 -34.84 -26.99
CA THR A 308 0.97 -33.37 -26.86
C THR A 308 -0.20 -32.38 -26.98
N ASP A 309 -0.44 -31.59 -25.91
CA ASP A 309 -0.32 -30.12 -25.91
C ASP A 309 -0.74 -29.48 -24.57
N LEU A 310 0.07 -28.53 -24.07
CA LEU A 310 -0.22 -27.65 -22.94
C LEU A 310 -1.23 -26.59 -23.38
N ALA A 311 -2.50 -26.72 -23.00
CA ALA A 311 -3.52 -25.73 -23.30
C ALA A 311 -3.62 -24.70 -22.15
N PHE A 312 -3.42 -23.43 -22.49
CA PHE A 312 -3.72 -22.30 -21.61
C PHE A 312 -5.12 -21.77 -21.95
N MET A 313 -5.96 -21.52 -20.95
CA MET A 313 -7.29 -20.99 -21.17
C MET A 313 -7.23 -19.46 -21.29
N VAL A 314 -7.45 -18.94 -22.50
CA VAL A 314 -7.62 -17.50 -22.73
C VAL A 314 -9.10 -17.18 -22.63
N PHE A 315 -9.48 -16.41 -21.62
CA PHE A 315 -10.77 -15.72 -21.63
C PHE A 315 -10.72 -14.63 -22.70
N GLN A 316 -11.13 -14.97 -23.92
CA GLN A 316 -11.30 -14.01 -25.00
C GLN A 316 -12.60 -13.24 -24.72
N SER A 317 -12.46 -11.95 -24.42
CA SER A 317 -13.59 -11.05 -24.25
C SER A 317 -14.05 -10.58 -25.61
N ASP A 318 -14.88 -11.37 -26.28
CA ASP A 318 -15.71 -10.83 -27.35
C ASP A 318 -17.17 -11.23 -27.22
N ARG A 319 -18.04 -10.31 -27.63
CA ARG A 319 -19.49 -10.36 -27.44
C ARG A 319 -20.10 -11.53 -28.24
N GLY A 320 -20.26 -12.66 -27.55
CA GLY A 320 -21.12 -13.76 -27.98
C GLY A 320 -20.36 -14.95 -28.56
N SER A 321 -20.63 -16.11 -27.95
CA SER A 321 -20.30 -17.49 -28.34
C SER A 321 -18.94 -18.08 -27.91
N SER A 322 -19.08 -19.26 -27.28
CA SER A 322 -18.15 -20.39 -27.03
C SER A 322 -16.72 -20.14 -26.55
N VAL A 323 -16.36 -20.89 -25.50
CA VAL A 323 -14.98 -21.15 -25.07
C VAL A 323 -14.21 -21.76 -26.24
N THR A 324 -13.31 -20.99 -26.86
CA THR A 324 -12.41 -21.48 -27.90
C THR A 324 -11.11 -21.96 -27.27
N MET A 325 -10.89 -23.28 -27.30
CA MET A 325 -9.60 -23.87 -26.98
C MET A 325 -8.63 -23.57 -28.14
N VAL A 326 -7.61 -22.75 -27.89
CA VAL A 326 -6.53 -22.49 -28.86
C VAL A 326 -5.39 -23.45 -28.56
N THR A 327 -5.21 -24.44 -29.43
CA THR A 327 -4.04 -25.32 -29.44
C THR A 327 -2.93 -24.69 -30.28
N THR A 328 -1.76 -24.45 -29.70
CA THR A 328 -0.58 -23.99 -30.45
C THR A 328 0.10 -25.18 -31.12
N ARG A 329 -0.07 -25.32 -32.44
CA ARG A 329 0.75 -26.24 -33.25
C ARG A 329 2.19 -25.70 -33.31
N ARG A 330 3.16 -26.53 -32.94
CA ARG A 330 4.52 -26.46 -33.49
C ARG A 330 4.64 -27.42 -34.67
#